data_AF-A0A2W5A3I7-F1
#
_entry.id   AF-A0A2W5A3I7-F1
#
_cell.length_a   1.000
_cell.length_b   1.000
_cell.length_c   1.000
_cell.angle_alpha   90.00
_cell.angle_beta   90.00
_cell.angle_gamma   90.00
#
_symmetry.space_group_name_H-M   'P 1'
#
loop_
_entity.id
_entity.type
_entity.pdbx_description
1 polymer ?
#
loop_
_entity_poly.entity_id
_entity_poly.type
_entity_poly.pdbx_seq_one_letter_code
_entity_poly.pdbx_strand_id
1 'polypeptide(L)'
;MRCVKPGRATCACAAWFVLLAGAACSPARAASDYLANIPVPDVADQSLRRFKLQLELVVNGVATGQVVSAELDAGHFSVMRADLEAAGIALPPVPGDVVPLDTLEGVHVVYDEPGQRLHIDVPPAWLPHRAIRAAVLGRTPPVSSFGFLLNYDANIVVDHGETHASA
;
A
#
# COMPACT_ATOMS: atom_id res chain seq x y z
N MET A 1 15.66 -47.43 54.35
CA MET A 1 14.46 -47.87 55.10
C MET A 1 13.28 -47.89 54.14
N ARG A 2 12.49 -48.97 54.19
CA ARG A 2 11.40 -49.34 53.25
C ARG A 2 10.12 -48.53 53.48
N CYS A 3 9.36 -48.34 52.40
CA CYS A 3 7.91 -48.60 52.24
C CYS A 3 7.38 -47.73 51.07
N VAL A 4 6.42 -48.12 50.22
CA VAL A 4 5.66 -49.35 49.93
C VAL A 4 5.02 -49.15 48.53
N LYS A 5 4.65 -50.27 47.91
CA LYS A 5 4.07 -50.47 46.56
C LYS A 5 2.65 -49.85 46.33
N PRO A 6 2.12 -49.92 45.07
CA PRO A 6 1.07 -49.09 44.49
C PRO A 6 -0.34 -49.74 44.47
N GLY A 7 -1.35 -49.02 43.99
CA GLY A 7 -2.70 -49.56 43.75
C GLY A 7 -3.55 -48.75 42.78
N ARG A 8 -4.20 -49.45 41.86
CA ARG A 8 -5.10 -49.01 40.77
C ARG A 8 -6.53 -48.75 41.26
N ALA A 9 -7.36 -48.06 40.45
CA ALA A 9 -8.76 -48.38 40.05
C ALA A 9 -9.60 -47.10 39.84
N THR A 10 -10.00 -46.77 38.60
CA THR A 10 -11.32 -47.00 37.93
C THR A 10 -12.38 -45.91 38.14
N CYS A 11 -12.95 -45.40 37.04
CA CYS A 11 -14.34 -44.94 36.91
C CYS A 11 -14.57 -44.58 35.43
N ALA A 12 -15.64 -44.90 34.71
CA ALA A 12 -16.71 -45.89 34.80
C ALA A 12 -17.33 -45.95 33.39
N CYS A 13 -17.85 -47.12 33.01
CA CYS A 13 -18.67 -47.33 31.83
C CYS A 13 -19.95 -46.50 31.86
N ALA A 14 -20.38 -45.99 30.70
CA ALA A 14 -21.77 -46.13 30.26
C ALA A 14 -21.83 -46.02 28.73
N ALA A 15 -22.13 -47.16 28.11
CA ALA A 15 -22.33 -47.32 26.69
C ALA A 15 -23.62 -46.62 26.22
N TRP A 16 -23.59 -45.99 25.05
CA TRP A 16 -24.78 -45.82 24.20
C TRP A 16 -24.47 -46.17 22.75
N PHE A 17 -25.43 -46.88 22.18
CA PHE A 17 -25.48 -47.58 20.91
C PHE A 17 -25.43 -46.67 19.66
N VAL A 18 -25.10 -47.31 18.54
CA VAL A 18 -25.74 -47.23 17.19
C VAL A 18 -24.75 -46.89 16.06
N LEU A 19 -24.68 -47.84 15.14
CA LEU A 19 -24.11 -47.77 13.79
C LEU A 19 -24.60 -46.54 12.99
N LEU A 20 -23.68 -45.80 12.38
CA LEU A 20 -23.95 -45.07 11.16
C LEU A 20 -22.80 -45.27 10.18
N ALA A 21 -23.18 -45.84 9.03
CA ALA A 21 -22.35 -46.25 7.93
C ALA A 21 -21.50 -45.10 7.39
N GLY A 22 -20.33 -45.46 6.86
CA GLY A 22 -19.37 -44.55 6.27
C GLY A 22 -20.00 -43.67 5.18
N ALA A 23 -20.13 -42.38 5.48
CA ALA A 23 -20.24 -41.37 4.46
C ALA A 23 -18.84 -41.13 3.90
N ALA A 24 -18.57 -41.68 2.71
CA ALA A 24 -17.43 -41.27 1.91
C ALA A 24 -17.57 -39.78 1.62
N CYS A 25 -16.83 -38.95 2.36
CA CYS A 25 -16.68 -37.53 2.06
C CYS A 25 -15.86 -37.42 0.78
N SER A 26 -16.54 -37.40 -0.37
CA SER A 26 -15.91 -37.04 -1.64
C SER A 26 -15.69 -35.52 -1.61
N PRO A 27 -14.45 -35.01 -1.75
CA PRO A 27 -14.28 -33.59 -1.96
C PRO A 27 -14.84 -33.27 -3.35
N ALA A 28 -15.98 -32.60 -3.40
CA ALA A 28 -16.45 -31.97 -4.62
C ALA A 28 -15.38 -30.96 -5.06
N ARG A 29 -14.58 -31.31 -6.07
CA ARG A 29 -13.74 -30.35 -6.77
C ARG A 29 -14.67 -29.46 -7.58
N ALA A 30 -15.11 -28.35 -6.98
CA ALA A 30 -15.61 -27.24 -7.76
C ALA A 30 -14.42 -26.68 -8.55
N ALA A 31 -14.28 -27.11 -9.81
CA ALA A 31 -13.45 -26.37 -10.75
C ALA A 31 -14.12 -25.00 -10.94
N SER A 32 -13.43 -23.93 -10.57
CA SER A 32 -13.97 -22.59 -10.68
C SER A 32 -13.95 -22.16 -12.14
N ASP A 33 -15.13 -22.07 -12.76
CA ASP A 33 -15.34 -21.56 -14.14
C ASP A 33 -14.83 -20.11 -14.33
N TYR A 34 -14.50 -19.41 -13.25
CA TYR A 34 -13.97 -18.04 -13.28
C TYR A 34 -12.65 -17.90 -14.06
N LEU A 35 -11.78 -18.91 -14.05
CA LEU A 35 -10.53 -18.87 -14.84
C LEU A 35 -10.77 -19.14 -16.33
N ALA A 36 -11.85 -19.85 -16.69
CA ALA A 36 -12.18 -20.20 -18.07
C ALA A 36 -12.83 -19.05 -18.85
N ASN A 37 -13.35 -18.03 -18.16
CA ASN A 37 -14.04 -16.89 -18.75
C ASN A 37 -13.35 -15.55 -18.47
N ILE A 38 -12.03 -15.56 -18.23
CA ILE A 38 -11.26 -14.31 -18.27
C ILE A 38 -11.20 -13.89 -19.74
N PRO A 39 -11.76 -12.73 -20.12
CA PRO A 39 -11.62 -12.22 -21.47
C PRO A 39 -10.12 -12.06 -21.75
N VAL A 40 -9.61 -12.83 -22.71
CA VAL A 40 -8.24 -12.68 -23.18
C VAL A 40 -8.17 -11.24 -23.71
N PRO A 41 -7.25 -10.40 -23.20
CA PRO A 41 -7.11 -9.05 -23.73
C PRO A 41 -6.82 -9.19 -25.22
N ASP A 42 -7.50 -8.41 -26.04
CA ASP A 42 -7.23 -8.31 -27.47
C ASP A 42 -5.84 -7.71 -27.64
N VAL A 43 -4.82 -8.57 -27.64
CA VAL A 43 -3.43 -8.22 -27.92
C VAL A 43 -3.21 -8.14 -29.43
N ALA A 44 -4.08 -7.39 -30.11
CA ALA A 44 -3.91 -7.00 -31.50
C ALA A 44 -3.53 -5.52 -31.54
N ASP A 45 -2.24 -5.24 -31.32
CA ASP A 45 -1.41 -4.36 -32.15
C ASP A 45 -0.20 -3.84 -31.36
N GLN A 46 0.98 -4.43 -31.58
CA GLN A 46 2.24 -3.91 -31.02
C GLN A 46 2.66 -2.55 -31.64
N SER A 47 1.88 -2.02 -32.60
CA SER A 47 2.06 -0.69 -33.18
C SER A 47 1.40 0.43 -32.37
N LEU A 48 0.53 0.12 -31.41
CA LEU A 48 -0.03 1.09 -30.47
C LEU A 48 0.83 1.15 -29.20
N ARG A 49 1.98 1.83 -29.24
CA ARG A 49 2.74 2.20 -28.03
C ARG A 49 2.08 3.34 -27.26
N ARG A 50 0.75 3.32 -27.16
CA ARG A 50 -0.02 4.26 -26.35
C ARG A 50 -0.52 3.54 -25.12
N PHE A 51 -0.05 3.98 -23.95
CA PHE A 51 -0.44 3.41 -22.67
C PHE A 51 -1.14 4.48 -21.84
N LYS A 52 -2.18 4.07 -21.11
CA LYS A 52 -2.78 4.90 -20.07
C LYS A 52 -2.32 4.39 -18.72
N LEU A 53 -1.58 5.20 -17.99
CA LEU A 53 -0.94 4.86 -16.73
C LEU A 53 -1.56 5.69 -15.60
N GLN A 54 -1.76 5.07 -14.45
CA GLN A 54 -2.23 5.74 -13.24
C GLN A 54 -1.01 6.00 -12.36
N LEU A 55 -0.51 7.23 -12.35
CA LEU A 55 0.78 7.56 -11.75
C LEU A 55 0.60 8.57 -10.62
N GLU A 56 1.31 8.38 -9.51
CA GLU A 56 1.44 9.43 -8.50
C GLU A 56 2.25 10.59 -9.10
N LEU A 57 1.70 11.81 -9.03
CA LEU A 57 2.38 13.00 -9.52
C LEU A 57 3.33 13.56 -8.46
N VAL A 58 4.60 13.69 -8.81
CA VAL A 58 5.65 14.27 -7.95
C VAL A 58 6.16 15.54 -8.62
N VAL A 59 5.96 16.70 -7.99
CA VAL A 59 6.29 18.01 -8.58
C VAL A 59 7.49 18.61 -7.87
N ASN A 60 8.58 18.87 -8.60
CA ASN A 60 9.84 19.40 -8.08
C ASN A 60 10.34 18.62 -6.84
N GLY A 61 10.22 17.29 -6.88
CA GLY A 61 10.61 16.38 -5.79
C GLY A 61 9.61 16.27 -4.64
N VAL A 62 8.49 17.01 -4.66
CA VAL A 62 7.43 16.95 -3.66
C VAL A 62 6.30 16.05 -4.14
N ALA A 63 6.04 14.97 -3.40
CA ALA A 63 4.88 14.12 -3.65
C ALA A 63 3.59 14.91 -3.41
N THR A 64 2.74 15.00 -4.44
CA THR A 64 1.45 15.70 -4.34
C THR A 64 0.38 14.84 -3.67
N GLY A 65 0.61 13.52 -3.60
CA GLY A 65 -0.38 12.52 -3.18
C GLY A 65 -1.52 12.32 -4.18
N GLN A 66 -1.46 12.95 -5.35
CA GLN A 66 -2.47 12.85 -6.40
C GLN A 66 -2.06 11.76 -7.40
N VAL A 67 -3.00 10.88 -7.75
CA VAL A 67 -2.83 9.89 -8.81
C VAL A 67 -3.54 10.39 -10.07
N VAL A 68 -2.77 10.59 -11.13
CA VAL A 68 -3.24 11.17 -12.39
C VAL A 68 -3.26 10.14 -13.50
N SER A 69 -4.17 10.30 -14.46
CA SER A 69 -4.17 9.51 -15.70
C SER A 69 -3.19 10.12 -16.69
N ALA A 70 -2.02 9.49 -16.85
CA ALA A 70 -1.02 9.87 -17.83
C ALA A 70 -1.12 9.00 -19.08
N GLU A 71 -1.22 9.64 -20.24
CA GLU A 71 -1.09 8.98 -21.53
C GLU A 71 0.37 9.01 -21.96
N LEU A 72 0.96 7.84 -22.15
CA LEU A 72 2.32 7.66 -22.67
C LEU A 72 2.21 7.25 -24.13
N ASP A 73 2.69 8.08 -25.05
CA ASP A 73 2.74 7.81 -26.47
C ASP A 73 4.15 8.03 -27.00
N ALA A 74 4.78 6.97 -27.52
CA ALA A 74 6.15 7.02 -28.06
C ALA A 74 7.21 7.64 -27.12
N GLY A 75 7.02 7.53 -25.79
CA GLY A 75 7.91 8.13 -24.79
C GLY A 75 7.49 9.52 -24.30
N HIS A 76 6.45 10.10 -24.89
CA HIS A 76 5.92 11.41 -24.54
C HIS A 76 4.72 11.25 -23.60
N PHE A 77 4.73 12.02 -22.50
CA PHE A 77 3.65 12.00 -21.53
C PHE A 77 2.69 13.15 -21.75
N SER A 78 1.40 12.84 -21.73
CA SER A 78 0.31 13.82 -21.70
C SER A 78 -0.59 13.57 -20.50
N VAL A 79 -1.04 14.64 -19.85
CA VAL A 79 -1.91 14.58 -18.67
C VAL A 79 -3.04 15.61 -18.79
N MET A 80 -4.09 15.46 -18.00
CA MET A 80 -5.15 16.47 -17.97
C MET A 80 -4.64 17.77 -17.33
N ARG A 81 -5.00 18.91 -17.93
CA ARG A 81 -4.75 20.25 -17.40
C ARG A 81 -5.27 20.38 -15.97
N ALA A 82 -6.49 19.91 -15.73
CA ALA A 82 -7.13 19.98 -14.43
C ALA A 82 -6.32 19.27 -13.33
N ASP A 83 -5.63 18.18 -13.66
CA ASP A 83 -4.79 17.44 -12.71
C ASP A 83 -3.51 18.24 -12.36
N LEU A 84 -2.90 18.89 -13.36
CA LEU A 84 -1.74 19.76 -13.14
C LEU A 84 -2.12 21.00 -12.31
N GLU A 85 -3.28 21.61 -12.59
CA GLU A 85 -3.79 22.74 -11.82
C GLU A 85 -4.16 22.33 -10.39
N ALA A 86 -4.76 21.15 -10.20
CA ALA A 86 -5.05 20.58 -8.88
C ALA A 86 -3.77 20.28 -8.09
N ALA A 87 -2.67 19.95 -8.77
CA ALA A 87 -1.34 19.82 -8.18
C ALA A 87 -0.67 21.18 -7.85
N GLY A 88 -1.35 22.30 -8.13
CA GLY A 88 -0.86 23.64 -7.85
C GLY A 88 0.05 24.21 -8.93
N ILE A 89 0.02 23.68 -10.16
CA ILE A 89 0.81 24.19 -11.28
C ILE A 89 -0.04 25.19 -12.06
N ALA A 90 0.34 26.46 -12.00
CA ALA A 90 -0.23 27.53 -12.82
C ALA A 90 0.38 27.47 -14.22
N LEU A 91 -0.24 26.70 -15.10
CA LEU A 91 0.20 26.53 -16.48
C LEU A 91 0.10 27.84 -17.27
N PRO A 92 1.02 28.07 -18.22
CA PRO A 92 0.86 29.13 -19.20
C PRO A 92 -0.38 28.88 -20.10
N PRO A 93 -0.83 29.88 -20.88
CA PRO A 93 -1.90 29.71 -21.84
C PRO A 93 -1.48 28.70 -22.92
N VAL A 94 -1.97 27.46 -22.78
CA VAL A 94 -1.76 26.37 -23.73
C VAL A 94 -3.15 25.91 -24.19
N PRO A 95 -3.38 25.61 -25.47
CA PRO A 95 -4.68 25.10 -25.92
C PRO A 95 -4.94 23.68 -25.41
N GLY A 96 -6.22 23.34 -25.21
CA GLY A 96 -6.67 21.98 -24.91
C GLY A 96 -6.70 21.60 -23.42
N ASP A 97 -7.49 20.56 -23.14
CA ASP A 97 -7.69 19.99 -21.80
C ASP A 97 -6.65 18.92 -21.45
N VAL A 98 -5.99 18.34 -22.47
CA VAL A 98 -4.87 17.42 -22.31
C VAL A 98 -3.60 18.17 -22.71
N VAL A 99 -2.60 18.13 -21.82
CA VAL A 99 -1.35 18.87 -21.94
C VAL A 99 -0.22 17.88 -22.19
N PRO A 100 0.40 17.91 -23.39
CA PRO A 100 1.64 17.19 -23.65
C PRO A 100 2.79 17.86 -22.89
N LEU A 101 3.39 17.14 -21.93
CA LEU A 101 4.36 17.71 -20.99
C LEU A 101 5.69 18.09 -21.66
N ASP A 102 6.03 17.44 -22.76
CA ASP A 102 7.21 17.70 -23.58
C ASP A 102 7.12 19.00 -24.40
N THR A 103 5.91 19.53 -24.59
CA THR A 103 5.70 20.82 -25.27
C THR A 103 5.87 22.03 -24.35
N LEU A 104 5.96 21.79 -23.04
CA LEU A 104 6.10 22.83 -22.04
C LEU A 104 7.57 23.25 -21.89
N GLU A 105 7.85 24.54 -22.07
CA GLU A 105 9.20 25.07 -21.96
C GLU A 105 9.71 25.00 -20.51
N GLY A 106 10.92 24.46 -20.32
CA GLY A 106 11.56 24.35 -19.01
C GLY A 106 10.96 23.26 -18.12
N VAL A 107 10.14 22.35 -18.68
CA VAL A 107 9.62 21.18 -17.97
C VAL A 107 10.49 19.96 -18.28
N HIS A 108 10.83 19.20 -17.24
CA HIS A 108 11.50 17.92 -17.37
C HIS A 108 10.64 16.82 -16.74
N VAL A 109 10.58 15.65 -17.38
CA VAL A 109 9.69 14.56 -16.99
C VAL A 109 10.49 13.28 -16.84
N VAL A 110 10.32 12.58 -15.72
CA VAL A 110 10.91 11.27 -15.46
C VAL A 110 9.84 10.33 -14.95
N TYR A 111 9.74 9.16 -15.58
CA TYR A 111 8.86 8.10 -15.10
C TYR A 111 9.66 7.11 -14.23
N ASP A 112 9.25 6.98 -12.98
CA ASP A 112 9.71 5.95 -12.05
C ASP A 112 8.71 4.78 -12.08
N GLU A 113 9.01 3.79 -12.91
CA GLU A 113 8.16 2.62 -13.11
C GLU A 113 7.99 1.75 -11.85
N PRO A 114 9.05 1.40 -11.10
CA PRO A 114 8.90 0.69 -9.82
C PRO A 114 8.04 1.44 -8.80
N GLY A 115 8.20 2.77 -8.74
CA GLY A 115 7.44 3.63 -7.84
C GLY A 115 6.05 4.00 -8.33
N GLN A 116 5.70 3.69 -9.58
CA GLN A 116 4.49 4.15 -10.26
C GLN A 116 4.30 5.66 -10.15
N ARG A 117 5.38 6.41 -10.44
CA ARG A 117 5.46 7.85 -10.23
C ARG A 117 5.84 8.60 -11.48
N LEU A 118 5.17 9.72 -11.71
CA LEU A 118 5.55 10.70 -12.72
C LEU A 118 6.19 11.90 -12.02
N HIS A 119 7.51 12.00 -12.14
CA HIS A 119 8.27 13.14 -11.65
C HIS A 119 8.27 14.22 -12.71
N ILE A 120 7.85 15.43 -12.32
CA ILE A 120 7.91 16.60 -13.17
C ILE A 120 8.67 17.71 -12.45
N ASP A 121 9.67 18.26 -13.13
CA ASP A 121 10.35 19.48 -12.72
C ASP A 121 9.80 20.63 -13.56
N VAL A 122 9.14 21.58 -12.92
CA VAL A 122 8.52 22.75 -13.55
C VAL A 122 9.17 24.05 -13.09
N PRO A 123 9.11 25.11 -13.90
CA PRO A 123 9.60 26.43 -13.51
C PRO A 123 8.97 26.91 -12.19
N PRO A 124 9.76 27.46 -11.25
CA PRO A 124 9.25 27.94 -9.95
C PRO A 124 8.16 29.00 -10.06
N ALA A 125 8.13 29.77 -11.16
CA ALA A 125 7.12 30.79 -11.42
C ALA A 125 5.71 30.22 -11.62
N TRP A 126 5.59 28.93 -11.93
CA TRP A 126 4.30 28.25 -12.08
C TRP A 126 3.77 27.70 -10.76
N LEU A 127 4.60 27.66 -9.73
CA LEU A 127 4.20 27.18 -8.41
C LEU A 127 3.73 28.33 -7.53
N PRO A 128 2.75 28.09 -6.63
CA PRO A 128 2.27 29.11 -5.72
C PRO A 128 3.41 29.62 -4.84
N HIS A 129 3.49 30.94 -4.71
CA HIS A 129 4.52 31.57 -3.89
C HIS A 129 4.35 31.18 -2.42
N ARG A 130 5.19 30.25 -1.96
CA ARG A 130 5.22 29.84 -0.56
C ARG A 130 6.24 30.70 0.17
N ALA A 131 5.76 31.73 0.85
CA ALA A 131 6.62 32.53 1.72
C ALA A 131 7.17 31.64 2.85
N ILE A 132 8.47 31.34 2.81
CA ILE A 132 9.19 30.74 3.94
C ILE A 132 9.41 31.84 4.97
N ARG A 133 8.32 32.25 5.63
CA ARG A 133 8.41 33.02 6.87
C ARG A 133 8.32 32.01 7.99
N ALA A 134 9.13 32.20 9.04
CA ALA A 134 8.77 31.65 10.33
C ALA A 134 7.39 32.22 10.66
N ALA A 135 6.33 31.46 10.40
CA ALA A 135 5.04 31.81 10.93
C ALA A 135 5.27 31.96 12.43
N VAL A 136 4.92 33.11 12.98
CA VAL A 136 4.69 33.22 14.41
C VAL A 136 3.45 32.36 14.64
N LEU A 137 3.64 31.04 14.66
CA LEU A 137 2.62 30.10 15.04
C LEU A 137 2.23 30.55 16.45
N GLY A 138 0.98 30.99 16.59
CA GLY A 138 0.44 31.28 17.91
C GLY A 138 0.78 30.10 18.80
N ARG A 139 1.31 30.39 19.99
CA ARG A 139 1.78 29.35 20.90
C ARG A 139 0.61 28.42 21.20
N THR A 140 0.62 27.21 20.64
CA THR A 140 -0.34 26.17 21.05
C THR A 140 -0.02 25.84 22.50
N PRO A 141 -0.95 26.08 23.44
CA PRO A 141 -0.70 25.75 24.84
C PRO A 141 -0.53 24.23 24.97
N PRO A 142 0.46 23.75 25.75
CA PRO A 142 0.57 22.33 26.04
C PRO A 142 -0.68 21.85 26.77
N VAL A 143 -1.20 20.69 26.36
CA VAL A 143 -2.31 20.01 27.04
C VAL A 143 -1.73 18.89 27.89
N SER A 144 -2.02 18.89 29.18
CA SER A 144 -1.64 17.82 30.11
C SER A 144 -2.85 17.35 30.91
N SER A 145 -2.96 16.04 31.11
CA SER A 145 -3.95 15.42 31.99
C SER A 145 -3.25 14.60 33.08
N PHE A 146 -3.92 14.38 34.21
CA PHE A 146 -3.42 13.50 35.26
C PHE A 146 -3.62 12.04 34.84
N GLY A 147 -2.55 11.25 34.89
CA GLY A 147 -2.57 9.84 34.52
C GLY A 147 -1.23 9.18 34.78
N PHE A 148 -1.14 7.89 34.50
CA PHE A 148 0.07 7.10 34.66
C PHE A 148 0.42 6.41 33.34
N LEU A 149 1.70 6.43 32.98
CA LEU A 149 2.24 5.73 31.83
C LEU A 149 3.26 4.70 32.31
N LEU A 150 3.01 3.44 31.95
CA LEU A 150 3.95 2.34 32.13
C LEU A 150 4.54 1.99 30.76
N ASN A 151 5.86 2.05 30.66
CA ASN A 151 6.59 1.42 29.59
C ASN A 151 7.37 0.24 30.19
N TYR A 152 7.24 -0.95 29.61
CA TYR A 152 7.88 -2.17 30.10
C TYR A 152 8.69 -2.82 28.97
N ASP A 153 9.86 -3.33 29.32
CA ASP A 153 10.62 -4.25 28.49
C ASP A 153 10.99 -5.43 29.40
N ALA A 154 10.52 -6.61 29.05
CA ALA A 154 10.83 -7.83 29.79
C ALA A 154 11.08 -8.93 28.77
N ASN A 155 12.25 -9.55 28.86
CA ASN A 155 12.73 -10.50 27.88
C ASN A 155 13.22 -11.79 28.57
N ILE A 156 12.89 -12.92 27.95
CA ILE A 156 13.32 -14.25 28.38
C ILE A 156 14.01 -14.91 27.20
N VAL A 157 15.23 -15.39 27.43
CA VAL A 157 16.01 -16.14 26.46
C VAL A 157 16.27 -17.52 27.05
N VAL A 158 15.93 -18.56 26.30
CA VAL A 158 16.24 -19.95 26.66
C VAL A 158 17.24 -20.49 25.65
N ASP A 159 18.43 -20.86 26.11
CA ASP A 159 19.49 -21.44 25.28
C ASP A 159 20.07 -22.68 25.95
N HIS A 160 20.14 -23.79 25.20
CA HIS A 160 20.68 -25.08 25.66
C HIS A 160 20.25 -25.57 27.08
N GLY A 161 19.05 -25.18 27.54
CA GLY A 161 18.52 -25.55 28.86
C GLY A 161 18.81 -24.52 29.97
N GLU A 162 19.57 -23.47 29.67
CA GLU A 162 19.74 -22.30 30.52
C GLU A 162 18.70 -21.23 30.18
N THR A 163 18.16 -20.58 31.20
CA THR A 163 17.16 -19.52 31.04
C THR A 163 17.70 -18.23 31.62
N HIS A 164 17.80 -17.21 30.77
CA HIS A 164 18.14 -15.85 31.16
C HIS A 164 16.90 -14.97 31.07
N ALA A 165 16.58 -14.27 32.16
CA ALA A 165 15.49 -13.32 32.22
C ALA A 165 16.03 -11.96 32.67
N SER A 166 15.58 -10.89 32.00
CA SER A 166 15.80 -9.51 32.41
C SER A 166 14.52 -8.70 32.23
N ALA A 167 14.38 -7.66 33.06
CA ALA A 167 13.31 -6.67 33.06
C ALA A 167 13.86 -5.35 33.62
#